data_AF-A0A1I5E903-F1
#
_entry.id   AF-A0A1I5E903-F1
#
_cell.length_a   1.000
_cell.length_b   1.000
_cell.length_c   1.000
_cell.angle_alpha   90.00
_cell.angle_beta   90.00
_cell.angle_gamma   90.00
#
_symmetry.space_group_name_H-M   'P 1'
#
loop_
_entity.id
_entity.type
_entity.pdbx_description
1 polymer ?
#
loop_
_entity_poly.entity_id
_entity_poly.type
_entity_poly.pdbx_seq_one_letter_code
_entity_poly.pdbx_strand_id
1 'polypeptide(L)'
;MHFKLNVMGKETKEGLYQGIIEKDEKGNYFCGPYLLDYKMVEANFKLGDKISIKKLINNPSHMSSELYPKKSIKFSLANGDKPSK
;
A
#
# COMPACT_ATOMS: atom_id res chain seq x y z
N MET A 1 33.71 -14.78 -8.82
CA MET A 1 32.36 -14.63 -8.25
C MET A 1 32.08 -13.17 -7.94
N HIS A 2 30.97 -12.61 -8.43
CA HIS A 2 30.35 -11.45 -7.81
C HIS A 2 28.85 -11.47 -8.14
N PHE A 3 28.08 -12.13 -7.27
CA PHE A 3 26.63 -12.01 -7.25
C PHE A 3 26.29 -10.64 -6.67
N LYS A 4 25.90 -9.69 -7.53
CA LYS A 4 25.09 -8.55 -7.11
C LYS A 4 23.67 -8.80 -7.58
N LEU A 5 22.89 -9.42 -6.70
CA LEU A 5 21.46 -9.22 -6.64
C LEU A 5 21.23 -7.71 -6.51
N ASN A 6 20.64 -7.09 -7.51
CA ASN A 6 19.74 -5.98 -7.26
C ASN A 6 18.64 -6.09 -8.30
N VAL A 7 17.57 -6.74 -7.85
CA VAL A 7 16.28 -6.81 -8.51
C VAL A 7 15.92 -5.40 -8.90
N MET A 8 16.15 -5.09 -10.17
CA MET A 8 15.61 -3.91 -10.83
C MET A 8 14.10 -4.06 -10.67
N GLY A 9 13.53 -3.34 -9.70
CA GLY A 9 12.10 -3.27 -9.49
C GLY A 9 11.52 -2.85 -10.82
N LYS A 10 11.00 -3.83 -11.57
CA LYS A 10 10.32 -3.57 -12.82
C LYS A 10 9.22 -2.60 -12.44
N GLU A 11 9.29 -1.37 -12.95
CA GLU A 11 8.17 -0.45 -13.01
C GLU A 11 7.13 -1.12 -13.91
N THR A 12 6.47 -2.15 -13.39
CA THR A 12 5.44 -2.89 -14.08
C THR A 12 4.27 -1.93 -14.20
N LYS A 13 3.79 -1.79 -15.43
CA LYS A 13 2.92 -0.73 -15.93
C LYS A 13 1.54 -0.62 -15.27
N GLU A 14 1.31 -1.22 -14.11
CA GLU A 14 0.03 -1.23 -13.39
C GLU A 14 0.25 -1.23 -11.86
N GLY A 15 0.59 -0.07 -11.30
CA GLY A 15 0.71 0.14 -9.85
C GLY A 15 2.11 -0.13 -9.26
N LEU A 16 2.58 0.78 -8.39
CA LEU A 16 3.85 0.72 -7.68
C LEU A 16 3.94 -0.47 -6.71
N TYR A 17 2.81 -0.84 -6.12
CA TYR A 17 2.73 -1.93 -5.14
C TYR A 17 1.30 -2.45 -5.08
N GLN A 18 1.11 -3.75 -4.84
CA GLN A 18 -0.20 -4.34 -4.58
C GLN A 18 -0.16 -5.14 -3.29
N GLY A 19 -1.20 -5.02 -2.48
CA GLY A 19 -1.31 -5.74 -1.22
C GLY A 19 -2.71 -5.66 -0.64
N ILE A 20 -2.91 -6.27 0.51
CA ILE A 20 -4.20 -6.27 1.22
C ILE A 20 -4.22 -5.11 2.22
N ILE A 21 -5.39 -4.54 2.45
CA ILE A 21 -5.60 -3.54 3.50
C ILE A 21 -5.68 -4.25 4.85
N GLU A 22 -4.76 -3.88 5.73
CA GLU A 22 -4.71 -4.33 7.11
C GLU A 22 -4.89 -3.12 8.04
N LYS A 23 -5.25 -3.39 9.30
CA LYS A 23 -5.44 -2.38 10.34
C LYS A 23 -4.70 -2.81 11.58
N ASP A 24 -3.90 -1.89 12.08
CA ASP A 24 -3.15 -2.09 13.32
C ASP A 24 -4.05 -1.93 14.55
N GLU A 25 -3.59 -2.36 15.72
CA GLU A 25 -4.31 -2.19 17.00
C GLU A 25 -4.61 -0.71 17.30
N LYS A 26 -3.79 0.21 16.79
CA LYS A 26 -4.02 1.66 16.87
C LYS A 26 -5.09 2.20 15.90
N GLY A 27 -5.68 1.35 15.08
CA GLY A 27 -6.68 1.72 14.09
C GLY A 27 -6.13 2.35 12.81
N ASN A 28 -4.83 2.23 12.56
CA ASN A 28 -4.19 2.74 11.35
C ASN A 28 -4.31 1.72 10.22
N TYR A 29 -4.81 2.15 9.06
CA TYR A 29 -4.85 1.29 7.86
C TYR A 29 -3.50 1.31 7.15
N PHE A 30 -2.95 0.14 6.88
CA PHE A 30 -1.69 -0.03 6.18
C PHE A 30 -1.77 -1.14 5.13
N CYS A 31 -0.83 -1.13 4.20
CA CYS A 31 -0.69 -2.14 3.17
C CYS A 31 0.78 -2.51 3.04
N GLY A 32 1.15 -3.68 3.59
CA GLY A 32 2.55 -4.05 3.76
C GLY A 32 3.31 -2.95 4.53
N PRO A 33 4.40 -2.39 3.97
CA PRO A 33 5.19 -1.37 4.66
C PRO A 33 4.65 0.08 4.51
N TYR A 34 3.49 0.27 3.88
CA TYR A 34 2.98 1.59 3.51
C TYR A 34 1.71 1.95 4.26
N LEU A 35 1.68 3.15 4.85
CA LEU A 35 0.45 3.66 5.47
C LEU A 35 -0.56 4.06 4.40
N LEU A 36 -1.83 3.76 4.61
CA LEU A 36 -2.92 4.17 3.73
C LEU A 36 -3.61 5.42 4.28
N ASP A 37 -4.19 6.21 3.39
CA ASP A 37 -5.05 7.30 3.82
C ASP A 37 -6.37 6.75 4.39
N TYR A 38 -6.60 7.03 5.67
CA TYR A 38 -7.78 6.56 6.41
C TYR A 38 -9.09 6.96 5.73
N LYS A 39 -9.22 8.23 5.31
CA LYS A 39 -10.45 8.72 4.67
C LYS A 39 -10.69 8.00 3.35
N MET A 40 -9.62 7.76 2.60
CA MET A 40 -9.72 7.02 1.34
C MET A 40 -10.15 5.58 1.57
N VAL A 41 -9.55 4.89 2.55
CA VAL A 41 -9.94 3.52 2.92
C VAL A 41 -11.41 3.49 3.33
N GLU A 42 -11.82 4.27 4.31
CA GLU A 42 -13.20 4.21 4.83
C GLU A 42 -14.27 4.62 3.80
N ALA A 43 -13.93 5.50 2.85
CA ALA A 43 -14.86 5.95 1.84
C ALA A 43 -15.04 4.96 0.68
N ASN A 44 -14.01 4.16 0.33
CA ASN A 44 -14.01 3.37 -0.91
C ASN A 44 -13.55 1.91 -0.75
N PHE A 45 -13.00 1.53 0.40
CA PHE A 45 -12.36 0.25 0.63
C PHE A 45 -12.71 -0.32 2.01
N LYS A 46 -12.35 -1.58 2.27
CA LYS A 46 -12.52 -2.22 3.57
C LYS A 46 -11.26 -2.99 3.97
N LEU A 47 -11.19 -3.34 5.25
CA LEU A 47 -10.18 -4.26 5.73
C LEU A 47 -10.30 -5.60 4.99
N GLY A 48 -9.20 -6.12 4.48
CA GLY A 48 -9.17 -7.32 3.66
C GLY A 48 -9.31 -7.08 2.15
N ASP A 49 -9.63 -5.86 1.70
CA ASP A 49 -9.61 -5.54 0.27
C ASP A 49 -8.18 -5.52 -0.27
N LYS A 50 -8.02 -6.09 -1.47
CA LYS A 50 -6.75 -6.01 -2.20
C LYS A 50 -6.70 -4.68 -2.96
N ILE A 51 -5.66 -3.90 -2.74
CA ILE A 51 -5.45 -2.62 -3.40
C ILE A 51 -4.14 -2.59 -4.17
N SER A 52 -4.12 -1.75 -5.20
CA SER A 52 -2.96 -1.36 -5.96
C SER A 52 -2.62 0.10 -5.67
N ILE A 53 -1.48 0.29 -5.03
CA ILE A 53 -0.87 1.59 -4.78
C ILE A 53 -0.32 2.13 -6.10
N LYS A 54 -0.80 3.31 -6.47
CA LYS A 54 -0.38 4.05 -7.67
C LYS A 54 0.60 5.17 -7.33
N LYS A 55 0.51 5.74 -6.12
CA LYS A 55 1.40 6.81 -5.67
C LYS A 55 1.73 6.69 -4.19
N LEU A 56 3.03 6.53 -3.93
CA LEU A 56 3.63 6.67 -2.61
C LEU A 56 4.21 8.07 -2.47
N ILE A 57 4.07 8.63 -1.28
CA ILE A 57 4.74 9.85 -0.85
C ILE A 57 5.52 9.56 0.43
N ASN A 58 6.58 10.31 0.66
CA ASN A 58 7.20 10.33 1.99
C ASN A 58 6.16 10.83 3.00
N ASN A 59 6.10 10.17 4.16
CA ASN A 59 5.18 10.57 5.19
C ASN A 59 5.57 11.96 5.71
N PRO A 60 4.77 13.01 5.49
CA PRO A 60 5.11 14.35 5.95
C PRO A 60 4.99 14.47 7.48
N SER A 61 4.33 13.51 8.14
CA SER A 61 4.26 13.47 9.60
C SER A 61 5.52 12.88 10.20
N HIS A 62 6.31 13.75 10.84
CA HIS A 62 7.52 13.38 11.57
C HIS A 62 7.24 12.32 12.66
N MET A 63 6.08 12.37 13.33
CA MET A 63 5.70 11.43 14.40
C MET A 63 5.42 9.99 13.93
N SER A 64 4.80 9.81 12.76
CA SER A 64 4.47 8.47 12.25
C SER A 64 5.46 7.98 11.21
N SER A 65 6.49 8.77 10.89
CA SER A 65 7.55 8.39 9.94
C SER A 65 8.42 7.25 10.47
N GLU A 66 8.53 7.08 11.79
CA GLU A 66 9.27 5.97 12.39
C GLU A 66 8.58 4.62 12.15
N LEU A 67 7.24 4.58 12.20
CA LEU A 67 6.46 3.37 11.94
C LEU A 67 6.14 3.19 10.45
N TYR A 68 5.81 4.30 9.78
CA TYR A 68 5.44 4.33 8.37
C TYR A 68 6.18 5.47 7.66
N PRO A 69 7.40 5.21 7.15
CA PRO A 69 8.20 6.23 6.48
C PRO A 69 7.56 6.71 5.16
N LYS A 70 6.66 5.90 4.59
CA LYS A 70 5.98 6.16 3.33
C LYS A 70 4.47 5.97 3.47
N LYS A 71 3.71 6.92 2.94
CA LYS A 71 2.25 6.92 2.90
C LYS A 71 1.78 6.83 1.45
N SER A 72 0.77 6.01 1.21
CA SER A 72 0.04 5.97 -0.05
C SER A 72 -1.14 6.94 -0.01
N ILE A 73 -1.14 7.90 -0.92
CA ILE A 73 -2.26 8.85 -1.10
C ILE A 73 -3.10 8.54 -2.33
N LYS A 74 -2.64 7.61 -3.18
CA LYS A 74 -3.36 7.23 -4.38
C LYS A 74 -3.21 5.73 -4.58
N PHE A 75 -4.30 5.03 -4.32
CA PHE A 75 -4.43 3.60 -4.54
C PHE A 75 -5.81 3.30 -5.15
N SER A 76 -5.97 2.13 -5.73
CA SER A 76 -7.22 1.68 -6.35
C SER A 76 -7.43 0.22 -6.00
N LEU A 77 -8.66 -0.30 -6.09
CA LEU A 77 -8.89 -1.72 -5.88
C LEU A 77 -8.07 -2.49 -6.90
N ALA A 78 -7.27 -3.45 -6.42
CA ALA A 78 -6.63 -4.42 -7.28
C ALA A 78 -7.70 -5.45 -7.62
N ASN A 79 -8.57 -5.10 -8.57
CA ASN A 79 -9.55 -6.00 -9.14
C ASN A 79 -8.82 -7.12 -9.90
N GLY A 80 -8.44 -8.16 -9.17
CA GLY A 80 -8.14 -9.49 -9.68
C GLY A 80 -9.17 -10.43 -9.08
N ASP A 81 -10.21 -10.72 -9.86
CA ASP A 81 -11.25 -11.70 -9.59
C ASP A 81 -12.25 -11.34 -8.49
N LYS A 82 -13.49 -11.14 -8.95
CA LYS A 82 -14.71 -11.16 -8.15
C LYS A 82 -14.59 -12.35 -7.15
N PRO A 83 -15.00 -12.23 -5.87
CA PRO A 83 -15.46 -13.42 -5.18
C PRO A 83 -16.70 -13.90 -5.95
N SER A 84 -16.49 -14.84 -6.87
CA SER A 84 -17.58 -15.59 -7.50
C SER A 84 -18.40 -16.20 -6.37
N LYS A 85 -19.60 -15.67 -6.17
CA LYS A 85 -20.64 -16.34 -5.41
C LYS A 85 -21.88 -16.39 -6.26
#